data_AF-A0A3D5VEE1-F1
#
_entry.id   AF-A0A3D5VEE1-F1
#
_cell.length_a   1.000
_cell.length_b   1.000
_cell.length_c   1.000
_cell.angle_alpha   90.00
_cell.angle_beta   90.00
_cell.angle_gamma   90.00
#
_symmetry.space_group_name_H-M   'P 1'
#
loop_
_entity.id
_entity.type
_entity.pdbx_description
1 polymer ?
#
loop_
_entity_poly.entity_id
_entity_poly.type
_entity_poly.pdbx_seq_one_letter_code
_entity_poly.pdbx_strand_id
1 'polypeptide(L)' 'MVAPGTPLREGLDNVLRAKTGALIVIGENPAINAIVDGGFRLDTEFTPAHLYELAKMDG' A
#
# COMPACT_ATOMS: atom_id res chain seq x y z
N MET A 1 13.17 -1.06 4.18
CA MET A 1 11.97 -1.50 3.43
C MET A 1 11.75 -0.72 2.13
N VAL A 2 12.07 0.57 2.05
CA VAL A 2 11.87 1.39 0.83
C VAL A 2 13.14 1.64 0.03
N ALA A 3 14.20 0.86 0.30
CA ALA A 3 15.46 0.98 -0.42
C ALA A 3 15.31 0.40 -1.84
N PRO A 4 16.11 0.86 -2.82
CA PRO A 4 16.16 0.25 -4.15
C PRO A 4 16.35 -1.28 -4.10
N GLY A 5 15.62 -1.99 -4.96
CA GLY A 5 15.64 -3.46 -5.05
C GLY A 5 14.73 -4.18 -4.05
N THR A 6 13.95 -3.45 -3.22
CA THR A 6 12.91 -4.08 -2.41
C THR A 6 11.57 -4.11 -3.15
N PRO A 7 10.72 -5.14 -2.92
CA PRO A 7 9.39 -5.21 -3.52
C PRO A 7 8.52 -3.99 -3.20
N LEU A 8 8.61 -3.46 -1.98
CA LEU A 8 7.89 -2.24 -1.63
C LEU A 8 8.36 -1.03 -2.45
N ARG A 9 9.67 -0.90 -2.70
CA ARG A 9 10.19 0.19 -3.51
C ARG A 9 9.74 0.08 -4.97
N GLU A 10 9.71 -1.12 -5.52
CA GLU A 10 9.21 -1.37 -6.88
C GLU A 10 7.73 -0.97 -7.04
N GLY A 11 6.88 -1.34 -6.07
CA GLY A 11 5.48 -0.94 -6.06
C GLY A 11 5.30 0.58 -5.98
N LEU A 12 6.09 1.26 -5.13
CA LEU A 12 6.11 2.72 -5.04
C LEU A 12 6.55 3.39 -6.35
N ASP A 13 7.56 2.86 -7.02
CA ASP A 13 8.02 3.39 -8.30
C ASP A 13 6.93 3.26 -9.38
N ASN A 14 6.11 2.20 -9.36
CA ASN A 14 4.96 2.05 -10.26
C ASN A 14 3.88 3.11 -10.00
N VAL A 15 3.54 3.37 -8.72
CA VAL A 15 2.60 4.42 -8.31
C VAL A 15 3.08 5.80 -8.79
N LEU A 16 4.34 6.14 -8.52
CA LEU A 16 4.94 7.42 -8.93
C LEU A 16 4.97 7.59 -10.46
N ARG A 17 5.30 6.54 -11.21
CA ARG A 17 5.30 6.57 -12.69
C ARG A 17 3.91 6.81 -13.27
N ALA A 18 2.87 6.29 -12.62
CA ALA A 18 1.48 6.53 -13.00
C ALA A 18 0.95 7.90 -12.56
N LYS A 19 1.76 8.70 -11.85
CA LYS A 19 1.39 10.00 -11.27
C LYS A 19 0.20 9.91 -10.30
N THR A 20 0.02 8.77 -9.65
CA THR A 20 -0.96 8.59 -8.57
C THR A 20 -0.31 8.83 -7.21
N GLY A 21 -1.15 9.10 -6.21
CA GLY A 21 -0.73 9.18 -4.81
C GLY A 21 -1.03 7.87 -4.07
N ALA A 22 -0.43 7.69 -2.90
CA ALA A 22 -0.80 6.62 -1.98
C ALA A 22 -0.46 7.04 -0.54
N LEU A 23 -1.32 6.68 0.42
CA LEU A 23 -1.03 6.72 1.85
C LEU A 23 -0.89 5.27 2.33
N ILE A 24 0.30 4.92 2.82
CA ILE A 24 0.63 3.53 3.20
C ILE A 24 0.96 3.50 4.69
N VAL A 25 0.20 2.71 5.43
CA VAL A 25 0.45 2.39 6.84
C VAL A 25 1.01 0.97 6.93
N ILE A 26 2.11 0.80 7.66
CA ILE A 26 2.76 -0.50 7.84
C ILE A 26 2.58 -0.94 9.30
N GLY A 27 1.97 -2.10 9.48
CA GLY A 27 1.71 -2.71 10.79
C GLY A 27 0.23 -2.69 11.15
N GLU A 28 -0.16 -3.65 11.99
CA GLU A 28 -1.51 -3.80 12.52
C GLU A 28 -1.40 -3.87 14.05
N ASN A 29 -2.07 -2.95 14.75
CA ASN A 29 -2.15 -2.96 16.21
C ASN A 29 -3.48 -2.36 16.67
N PRO A 30 -3.88 -2.54 17.95
CA PRO A 30 -5.16 -2.04 18.44
C PRO A 30 -5.37 -0.53 18.27
N ALA A 31 -4.29 0.27 18.34
CA ALA A 31 -4.38 1.72 18.16
C ALA A 31 -4.65 2.10 16.70
N ILE A 32 -4.05 1.39 15.75
CA ILE A 32 -4.30 1.54 14.30
C ILE A 32 -5.73 1.09 13.98
N ASN A 33 -6.14 -0.07 14.48
CA ASN A 33 -7.48 -0.61 14.23
C ASN A 33 -8.59 0.28 14.79
N ALA A 34 -8.31 1.09 15.80
CA ALA A 34 -9.26 2.06 16.35
C ALA A 34 -9.44 3.33 15.50
N ILE A 35 -8.51 3.62 14.57
CA ILE A 35 -8.55 4.82 13.70
C ILE A 35 -8.82 4.48 12.22
N VAL A 36 -8.75 3.19 11.85
CA VAL A 36 -9.09 2.71 10.51
C VAL A 36 -10.59 2.45 10.45
N ASP A 37 -11.27 3.06 9.47
CA ASP A 37 -12.70 2.86 9.21
C ASP A 37 -12.93 2.58 7.72
N GLY A 38 -13.88 1.69 7.43
CA GLY A 38 -14.22 1.27 6.07
C GLY A 38 -13.14 0.44 5.34
N GLY A 39 -13.15 0.53 4.00
CA GLY A 39 -12.24 -0.21 3.12
C GLY A 39 -12.56 -1.71 2.97
N PHE A 40 -11.56 -2.47 2.53
CA PHE A 40 -11.68 -3.92 2.28
C PHE A 40 -10.51 -4.67 2.90
N ARG A 41 -10.83 -5.73 3.66
CA ARG A 41 -9.81 -6.68 4.13
C ARG A 41 -9.47 -7.63 2.98
N LEU A 42 -8.23 -7.55 2.47
CA LEU A 42 -7.77 -8.37 1.34
C LEU A 42 -7.16 -9.70 1.76
N ASP A 43 -6.52 -9.74 2.94
CA ASP A 43 -5.88 -10.93 3.54
C ASP A 43 -5.07 -11.77 2.53
N THR A 44 -4.15 -11.10 1.82
CA THR A 44 -3.37 -11.67 0.72
C THR A 44 -1.90 -11.30 0.83
N GLU A 45 -1.04 -12.08 0.18
CA GLU A 45 0.39 -11.79 0.13
C GLU A 45 0.69 -10.51 -0.66
N PHE A 46 1.70 -9.79 -0.20
CA PHE A 46 2.15 -8.56 -0.85
C PHE A 46 2.82 -8.85 -2.20
N THR A 47 2.42 -8.13 -3.23
CA THR A 47 3.18 -8.01 -4.48
C THR A 47 3.27 -6.53 -4.90
N PRO A 48 4.34 -6.12 -5.62
CA PRO A 48 4.42 -4.76 -6.17
C PRO A 48 3.24 -4.38 -7.05
N ALA A 49 2.68 -5.35 -7.79
CA ALA A 49 1.53 -5.16 -8.66
C ALA A 49 0.24 -4.93 -7.86
N HIS A 50 0.00 -5.69 -6.77
CA HIS A 50 -1.16 -5.46 -5.91
C HIS A 50 -1.16 -4.05 -5.32
N LEU A 51 -0.01 -3.56 -4.84
CA LEU A 51 0.09 -2.20 -4.32
C LEU A 51 -0.24 -1.15 -5.39
N TYR A 52 0.28 -1.33 -6.61
CA TYR A 52 0.02 -0.43 -7.73
C TYR A 52 -1.47 -0.38 -8.10
N GLU A 53 -2.13 -1.54 -8.18
CA GLU A 53 -3.56 -1.61 -8.51
C GLU A 53 -4.43 -0.98 -7.42
N LEU A 54 -4.15 -1.25 -6.15
CA LEU A 54 -4.90 -0.71 -5.02
C LEU A 54 -4.70 0.80 -4.86
N ALA A 55 -3.52 1.33 -5.18
CA ALA A 55 -3.24 2.77 -5.15
C ALA A 55 -4.03 3.59 -6.20
N LYS A 56 -4.78 2.93 -7.10
CA LYS A 56 -5.72 3.61 -8.01
C LYS A 56 -7.06 3.89 -7.35
N MET A 57 -7.36 3.23 -6.24
CA MET A 57 -8.59 3.43 -5.49
C MET A 57 -8.45 4.62 -4.53
N ASP A 58 -9.58 5.24 -4.20
CA ASP A 58 -9.64 6.25 -3.14
C ASP A 58 -9.42 5.59 -1.76
N GLY A 59 -8.70 6.29 -0.89
CA GLY A 59 -8.40 5.91 0.49
C GLY A 59 -7.96 7.10 1.32
#